data_AF-A0A523SJK8-F1
#
_entry.id   AF-A0A523SJK8-F1
#
_cell.length_a   1.000
_cell.length_b   1.000
_cell.length_c   1.000
_cell.angle_alpha   90.00
_cell.angle_beta   90.00
_cell.angle_gamma   90.00
#
_symmetry.space_group_name_H-M   'P 1'
#
loop_
_entity.id
_entity.type
_entity.pdbx_description
1 polymer ?
#
loop_
_entity_poly.entity_id
_entity_poly.type
_entity_poly.pdbx_seq_one_letter_code
_entity_poly.pdbx_strand_id
1 'polypeptide(L)'
;MARIERFGTSDAISFEPKKHRYTDASGAEYKSVSRLLNSIEIPFDREGISSMMAKGNKIRQIEILDEWDAKLKSSHVWGNWIHDNLENYHKLGTCDEKLKPAVQEIK
;
A
#
# COMPACT_ATOMS: atom_id res chain seq x y z
N MET A 1 7.84 13.69 25.55
CA MET A 1 8.55 14.59 24.61
C MET A 1 9.36 13.72 23.66
N ALA A 2 9.12 13.81 22.35
CA ALA A 2 9.83 12.99 21.35
C ALA A 2 11.16 13.66 20.96
N ARG A 3 12.23 12.85 20.92
CA ARG A 3 13.60 13.26 20.58
C ARG A 3 13.71 13.37 19.05
N ILE A 4 14.09 14.55 18.55
CA ILE A 4 14.33 14.82 17.13
C ILE A 4 15.83 14.67 16.87
N GLU A 5 16.24 13.67 16.09
CA GLU A 5 17.63 13.54 15.63
C GLU A 5 17.86 14.47 14.43
N ARG A 6 18.90 15.30 14.49
CA ARG A 6 19.24 16.28 13.46
C ARG A 6 20.41 15.76 12.63
N PHE A 7 20.16 15.40 11.38
CA PHE A 7 21.22 15.19 10.38
C PHE A 7 21.38 16.47 9.55
N GLY A 8 22.63 16.90 9.34
CA GLY A 8 22.96 18.20 8.75
C GLY A 8 22.61 18.30 7.26
N THR A 9 21.56 19.04 6.95
CA THR A 9 21.48 20.22 6.05
C THR A 9 20.07 20.80 6.21
N SER A 10 19.89 22.08 5.88
CA SER A 10 18.89 23.06 6.39
C SER A 10 17.38 22.73 6.42
N ASP A 11 16.90 21.53 6.12
CA ASP A 11 15.47 21.21 6.13
C ASP A 11 15.17 20.06 7.09
N ALA A 12 14.80 20.41 8.32
CA ALA A 12 14.35 19.43 9.31
C ALA A 12 13.03 18.80 8.84
N ILE A 13 13.10 17.54 8.37
CA ILE A 13 11.91 16.75 8.05
C ILE A 13 11.36 16.15 9.34
N SER A 14 10.08 16.39 9.60
CA SER A 14 9.33 15.77 10.70
C SER A 14 8.46 14.64 10.15
N PHE A 15 8.39 13.53 10.87
CA PHE A 15 7.55 12.38 10.54
C PHE A 15 6.50 12.16 11.62
N GLU A 16 5.22 12.05 11.22
CA GLU A 16 4.10 11.65 12.07
C GLU A 16 3.70 10.19 11.76
N PRO A 17 4.13 9.21 12.58
CA PRO A 17 3.98 7.78 12.26
C PRO A 17 2.52 7.34 12.11
N LYS A 18 1.61 7.87 12.93
CA LYS A 18 0.19 7.48 12.94
C LYS A 18 -0.53 7.82 11.64
N LYS A 19 -0.11 8.89 10.96
CA LYS A 19 -0.72 9.36 9.72
C LYS A 19 0.15 9.10 8.49
N HIS A 20 1.31 8.47 8.70
CA HIS A 20 2.34 8.29 7.69
C HIS A 20 2.63 9.58 6.90
N ARG A 21 2.83 10.68 7.63
CA ARG A 21 2.94 12.03 7.08
C ARG A 21 4.31 12.62 7.35
N TYR A 22 4.87 13.26 6.34
CA TYR A 22 6.13 13.98 6.41
C TYR A 22 5.88 15.48 6.21
N THR A 23 6.52 16.32 7.01
CA THR A 23 6.46 17.79 6.88
C THR A 23 7.86 18.40 6.93
N ASP A 24 8.07 19.50 6.22
CA ASP A 24 9.32 20.27 6.31
C ASP A 24 9.32 21.26 7.49
N ALA A 25 10.42 22.01 7.62
CA ALA A 25 10.59 23.03 8.67
C ALA A 25 9.64 24.24 8.52
N SER A 26 9.07 24.46 7.34
CA SER A 26 8.07 25.49 7.06
C SER A 26 6.64 25.03 7.39
N GLY A 27 6.46 23.74 7.66
CA GLY A 27 5.17 23.11 7.91
C GLY A 27 4.47 22.59 6.64
N ALA A 28 5.15 22.59 5.48
CA ALA A 28 4.58 22.04 4.25
C ALA A 28 4.55 20.51 4.31
N GLU A 29 3.40 19.91 3.96
CA GLU A 29 3.23 18.45 3.91
C GLU A 29 3.74 17.90 2.58
N TYR A 30 4.60 16.88 2.64
CA TYR A 30 5.03 16.14 1.45
C TYR A 30 3.90 15.23 0.96
N LYS A 31 3.68 15.22 -0.36
CA LYS A 31 2.73 14.31 -1.01
C LYS A 31 3.33 12.89 -1.06
N SER A 32 2.55 11.89 -0.67
CA SER A 32 2.98 10.49 -0.79
C SER A 32 3.12 10.08 -2.26
N VAL A 33 4.03 9.15 -2.54
CA VAL A 33 4.27 8.63 -3.90
C VAL A 33 2.97 8.06 -4.49
N SER A 34 2.19 7.29 -3.72
CA SER A 34 0.90 6.76 -4.18
C SER A 34 -0.09 7.86 -4.56
N ARG A 35 -0.17 8.96 -3.79
CA ARG A 35 -1.03 10.11 -4.14
C ARG A 35 -0.54 10.80 -5.42
N LEU A 36 0.77 10.85 -5.65
CA LEU A 36 1.34 11.42 -6.86
C LEU A 36 1.01 10.56 -8.08
N LEU A 37 1.25 9.25 -8.00
CA LEU A 37 0.95 8.30 -9.07
C LEU A 37 -0.54 8.32 -9.42
N ASN A 38 -1.43 8.25 -8.43
CA ASN A 38 -2.87 8.33 -8.65
C ASN A 38 -3.33 9.62 -9.36
N SER A 39 -2.55 10.71 -9.26
CA SER A 39 -2.90 11.97 -9.95
C SER A 39 -2.48 12.03 -11.42
N ILE A 40 -1.65 11.09 -11.88
CA ILE A 40 -1.16 11.02 -13.27
C ILE A 40 -1.54 9.71 -13.96
N GLU A 41 -2.04 8.73 -13.22
CA GLU A 41 -2.46 7.44 -13.73
C GLU A 41 -3.74 7.58 -14.57
N ILE A 42 -3.75 6.89 -15.71
CA ILE A 42 -4.93 6.77 -16.56
C ILE A 42 -5.88 5.78 -15.88
N PRO A 43 -7.15 6.13 -15.61
CA PRO A 43 -8.10 5.22 -14.97
C PRO A 43 -8.23 3.91 -15.75
N PHE A 44 -8.25 2.80 -15.02
CA PHE A 44 -8.49 1.49 -15.60
C PHE A 44 -9.89 1.43 -16.23
N ASP A 45 -9.96 1.10 -17.53
CA ASP A 45 -11.22 0.90 -18.26
C ASP A 45 -11.89 -0.42 -17.84
N ARG A 46 -12.49 -0.38 -16.66
CA ARG A 46 -13.15 -1.53 -16.02
C ARG A 46 -14.25 -2.10 -16.91
N GLU A 47 -15.03 -1.24 -17.57
CA GLU A 47 -16.16 -1.66 -18.42
C GLU A 47 -15.68 -2.28 -19.73
N GLY A 48 -14.77 -1.63 -20.45
CA GLY A 48 -14.25 -2.16 -21.72
C GLY A 48 -13.52 -3.49 -21.54
N ILE A 49 -12.67 -3.59 -20.51
CA ILE A 49 -11.88 -4.79 -20.26
C ILE A 49 -12.74 -5.94 -19.77
N SER A 50 -13.69 -5.69 -18.85
CA SER A 50 -14.61 -6.74 -18.39
C SER A 50 -15.51 -7.23 -19.53
N SER A 51 -16.00 -6.33 -20.41
CA SER A 51 -16.77 -6.72 -21.59
C SER A 51 -15.97 -7.60 -22.56
N MET A 52 -14.70 -7.25 -22.79
CA MET A 52 -13.78 -8.05 -23.62
C MET A 52 -13.53 -9.43 -23.01
N MET A 53 -13.24 -9.50 -21.70
CA MET A 53 -13.02 -10.76 -21.01
C MET A 53 -14.29 -11.63 -20.95
N ALA A 54 -15.47 -11.03 -20.80
CA ALA A 54 -16.74 -11.74 -20.79
C ALA A 54 -16.98 -12.47 -22.12
N LYS A 55 -16.72 -11.78 -23.24
CA LYS A 55 -16.80 -12.36 -24.59
C LYS A 55 -15.83 -13.54 -24.75
N GLY A 56 -14.58 -13.38 -24.29
CA GLY A 56 -13.57 -14.44 -24.38
C GLY A 56 -13.90 -15.68 -23.54
N ASN A 57 -14.44 -15.47 -22.34
CA ASN A 57 -14.76 -16.54 -21.40
C ASN A 57 -16.19 -17.10 -21.53
N LYS A 58 -17.02 -16.52 -22.41
CA LYS A 58 -18.43 -16.90 -22.62
C LYS A 58 -19.28 -16.85 -21.34
N ILE A 59 -19.01 -15.87 -20.48
CA ILE A 59 -19.75 -15.57 -19.24
C ILE A 59 -20.34 -14.16 -19.32
N ARG A 60 -21.23 -13.80 -18.40
CA ARG A 60 -21.75 -12.43 -18.36
C ARG A 60 -20.71 -11.49 -17.76
N GLN A 61 -20.64 -10.27 -18.28
CA GLN A 61 -19.74 -9.23 -17.77
C GLN A 61 -19.90 -9.00 -16.26
N ILE A 62 -21.13 -9.04 -15.75
CA ILE A 62 -21.42 -8.89 -14.31
C ILE A 62 -20.68 -9.92 -13.45
N GLU A 63 -20.49 -11.15 -13.95
CA GLU A 63 -19.80 -12.21 -13.20
C GLU A 63 -18.30 -11.88 -13.01
N ILE A 64 -17.69 -11.21 -14.01
CA ILE A 64 -16.31 -10.72 -13.92
C ILE A 64 -16.21 -9.54 -12.95
N LEU A 65 -17.16 -8.61 -13.02
CA LEU A 65 -17.19 -7.45 -12.13
C LEU A 65 -17.36 -7.88 -10.67
N ASP A 66 -18.27 -8.81 -10.41
CA ASP A 66 -18.50 -9.38 -9.08
C ASP A 66 -17.25 -10.11 -8.55
N GLU A 67 -16.56 -10.87 -9.40
CA GLU A 67 -15.30 -11.53 -9.07
C GLU A 67 -14.22 -10.52 -8.70
N TRP A 68 -14.08 -9.45 -9.48
CA TRP A 68 -13.10 -8.38 -9.21
C TRP A 68 -13.39 -7.67 -7.90
N ASP A 69 -14.65 -7.36 -7.61
CA ASP A 69 -15.04 -6.69 -6.36
C ASP A 69 -14.79 -7.60 -5.14
N ALA A 70 -15.06 -8.90 -5.27
CA ALA A 70 -14.72 -9.88 -4.24
C ALA A 70 -13.21 -9.99 -4.01
N LYS A 71 -12.42 -10.01 -5.10
CA LYS A 71 -10.95 -10.08 -5.06
C LYS A 71 -10.30 -8.81 -4.54
N LEU A 72 -10.89 -7.64 -4.79
CA LEU A 72 -10.37 -6.37 -4.29
C LEU A 72 -10.28 -6.41 -2.76
N LYS A 73 -11.38 -6.80 -2.10
CA LYS A 73 -11.45 -6.85 -0.63
C LYS A 73 -10.45 -7.86 -0.05
N SER A 74 -10.39 -9.06 -0.61
CA SER A 74 -9.46 -10.09 -0.12
C SER A 74 -8.00 -9.70 -0.34
N SER A 75 -7.68 -9.07 -1.47
CA SER A 75 -6.32 -8.59 -1.78
C SER A 75 -5.86 -7.50 -0.82
N HIS A 76 -6.73 -6.54 -0.47
CA HIS A 76 -6.39 -5.51 0.51
C HIS A 76 -6.15 -6.08 1.91
N VAL A 77 -7.03 -6.99 2.38
CA VAL A 77 -6.86 -7.62 3.69
C VAL A 77 -5.57 -8.42 3.74
N TRP A 78 -5.31 -9.23 2.72
CA TRP A 78 -4.12 -10.06 2.64
C TRP A 78 -2.84 -9.24 2.54
N GLY A 79 -2.81 -8.22 1.68
CA GLY A 79 -1.67 -7.33 1.54
C GLY A 79 -1.34 -6.58 2.82
N ASN A 80 -2.35 -6.00 3.48
CA ASN A 80 -2.15 -5.32 4.77
C ASN A 80 -1.62 -6.29 5.83
N TRP A 81 -2.19 -7.50 5.92
CA TRP A 81 -1.71 -8.50 6.87
C TRP A 81 -0.24 -8.88 6.67
N ILE A 82 0.23 -8.99 5.42
CA ILE A 82 1.65 -9.21 5.13
C ILE A 82 2.50 -8.01 5.58
N HIS A 83 2.11 -6.79 5.21
CA HIS A 83 2.84 -5.57 5.57
C HIS A 83 2.94 -5.40 7.09
N ASP A 84 1.83 -5.61 7.81
CA ASP A 84 1.79 -5.50 9.27
C ASP A 84 2.75 -6.50 9.94
N ASN A 85 2.80 -7.74 9.44
CA ASN A 85 3.71 -8.76 9.98
C ASN A 85 5.18 -8.47 9.69
N LEU A 86 5.49 -7.94 8.49
CA LEU A 86 6.84 -7.50 8.15
C LEU A 86 7.29 -6.33 9.03
N GLU A 87 6.41 -5.35 9.23
CA GLU A 87 6.64 -4.20 10.09
C GLU A 87 6.84 -4.61 11.55
N ASN A 88 5.99 -5.51 12.06
CA ASN A 88 6.11 -6.06 13.42
C ASN A 88 7.40 -6.86 13.60
N TYR A 89 7.84 -7.61 12.59
CA TYR A 89 9.11 -8.32 12.65
C TYR A 89 10.28 -7.35 12.78
N HIS A 90 10.30 -6.29 11.96
CA HIS A 90 11.37 -5.29 12.00
C HIS A 90 11.38 -4.47 13.29
N LYS A 91 10.21 -4.15 13.84
CA LYS A 91 10.09 -3.30 15.05
C LYS A 91 10.21 -4.07 16.35
N LEU A 92 9.66 -5.28 16.41
CA LEU A 92 9.44 -6.04 17.64
C LEU A 92 10.07 -7.44 17.61
N GLY A 93 10.57 -7.89 16.45
CA GLY A 93 11.09 -9.25 16.28
C GLY A 93 10.00 -10.32 16.18
N THR A 94 8.72 -9.93 16.05
CA THR A 94 7.57 -10.84 16.07
C THR A 94 6.81 -10.82 14.75
N CYS A 95 6.45 -11.99 14.24
CA CYS A 95 5.52 -12.16 13.13
C CYS A 95 4.76 -13.47 13.25
N ASP A 96 3.67 -13.59 12.48
CA ASP A 96 2.91 -14.84 12.35
C ASP A 96 3.82 -15.98 11.87
N GLU A 97 3.67 -17.15 12.50
CA GLU A 97 4.44 -18.36 12.20
C GLU A 97 4.43 -18.70 10.70
N LYS A 98 3.30 -18.45 10.02
CA LYS A 98 3.14 -18.74 8.59
C LYS A 98 4.05 -17.89 7.71
N LEU A 99 4.44 -16.71 8.18
CA LEU A 99 5.30 -15.78 7.44
C LEU A 99 6.77 -15.89 7.83
N LYS A 100 7.11 -16.54 8.95
CA LYS A 100 8.50 -16.68 9.40
C LYS A 100 9.48 -17.17 8.33
N PRO A 101 9.16 -18.18 7.50
CA PRO A 101 10.07 -18.61 6.44
C PRO A 101 10.36 -17.49 5.44
N ALA A 102 9.33 -16.79 4.97
CA ALA A 102 9.45 -15.73 3.98
C ALA A 102 10.18 -14.49 4.53
N VAL A 103 9.98 -14.15 5.80
CA VAL A 103 10.61 -12.96 6.41
C VAL A 103 12.09 -13.20 6.71
N GLN A 104 12.50 -14.43 7.01
CA GLN A 104 13.90 -14.78 7.32
C GLN A 104 14.82 -14.74 6.10
N GLU A 105 14.28 -14.83 4.88
CA GLU A 105 15.03 -14.75 3.62
C GLU A 105 15.34 -13.31 3.19
N ILE A 106 14.69 -12.29 3.79
CA ILE A 106 14.87 -10.86 3.45
C ILE A 106 16.03 -10.25 4.27
N LYS A 107 17.11 -11.01 4.49
CA LYS A 107 18.30 -10.55 5.25
C LYS A 107 19.39 -10.00 4.34
#